data_AF-A0A372GBV1-F1
#
_entry.id   AF-A0A372GBV1-F1
#
_cell.length_a   1.000
_cell.length_b   1.000
_cell.length_c   1.000
_cell.angle_alpha   90.00
_cell.angle_beta   90.00
_cell.angle_gamma   90.00
#
_symmetry.space_group_name_H-M   'P 1'
#
loop_
_entity.id
_entity.type
_entity.pdbx_description
1 polymer ?
#
loop_
_entity_poly.entity_id
_entity_poly.type
_entity_poly.pdbx_seq_one_letter_code
_entity_poly.pdbx_strand_id
1 'polypeptide(L)' 'MALEITKTTMTATLNDKVIATGTRTPTGWHVTTWPTPLDRNAAITALSLAERIITHGEDDPCVIEWRRELAHG' A
#
# COMPACT_ATOMS: atom_id res chain seq x y z
N MET A 1 9.34 -2.88 2.83
CA MET A 1 7.99 -2.32 3.04
C MET A 1 7.23 -3.28 3.95
N ALA A 2 6.36 -2.80 4.82
CA ALA A 2 5.56 -3.65 5.68
C ALA A 2 4.07 -3.30 5.52
N LEU A 3 3.21 -4.30 5.61
CA LEU A 3 1.77 -4.10 5.69
C LEU A 3 1.24 -4.80 6.93
N GLU A 4 0.54 -4.04 7.77
CA GLU A 4 -0.22 -4.57 8.88
C GLU A 4 -1.70 -4.53 8.52
N ILE A 5 -2.40 -5.67 8.69
CA ILE A 5 -3.84 -5.77 8.49
C ILE A 5 -4.47 -6.21 9.81
N THR A 6 -5.32 -5.36 10.38
CA THR A 6 -6.18 -5.68 11.52
C THR A 6 -7.62 -5.89 11.05
N LYS A 7 -8.55 -6.12 11.98
CA LYS A 7 -9.98 -6.23 11.64
C LYS A 7 -10.56 -4.97 11.01
N THR A 8 -10.01 -3.80 11.31
CA THR A 8 -10.59 -2.51 10.93
C THR A 8 -9.62 -1.60 10.18
N THR A 9 -8.32 -1.89 10.21
CA THR A 9 -7.29 -1.05 9.58
C THR A 9 -6.34 -1.88 8.74
N MET A 10 -5.83 -1.24 7.71
CA MET A 10 -4.75 -1.73 6.86
C MET A 10 -3.73 -0.60 6.75
N THR A 11 -2.50 -0.82 7.20
CA THR A 11 -1.48 0.23 7.29
C THR A 11 -0.22 -0.21 6.57
N ALA A 12 0.20 0.58 5.57
CA ALA A 12 1.46 0.38 4.87
C ALA A 12 2.54 1.30 5.43
N THR A 13 3.69 0.71 5.75
CA THR A 13 4.84 1.38 6.36
C THR A 13 6.08 1.20 5.48
N LEU A 14 6.82 2.29 5.28
CA LEU A 14 8.10 2.31 4.60
C LEU A 14 9.08 3.14 5.42
N ASN A 15 10.26 2.59 5.74
CA ASN A 15 11.27 3.24 6.57
C ASN A 15 10.67 3.78 7.88
N ASP A 16 9.88 2.96 8.57
CA ASP A 16 9.16 3.28 9.81
C ASP A 16 8.16 4.44 9.73
N LYS A 17 7.82 4.89 8.51
CA LYS A 17 6.79 5.90 8.27
C LYS A 17 5.56 5.27 7.63
N VAL A 18 4.39 5.62 8.17
CA VAL A 18 3.11 5.28 7.55
C VAL A 18 2.98 6.07 6.25
N ILE A 19 2.86 5.36 5.14
CA ILE A 19 2.73 5.95 3.80
C ILE A 19 1.30 5.80 3.25
N ALA A 20 0.51 4.90 3.81
CA ALA A 20 -0.91 4.79 3.50
C ALA A 20 -1.66 4.07 4.64
N THR A 21 -2.91 4.45 4.87
CA THR A 21 -3.84 3.73 5.73
C THR A 21 -5.18 3.57 5.02
N GLY A 22 -5.70 2.35 5.05
CA GLY A 22 -7.06 1.99 4.72
C GLY A 22 -7.85 1.63 5.98
N THR A 23 -9.13 1.97 5.98
CA THR A 23 -10.09 1.59 7.01
C THR A 23 -11.16 0.69 6.41
N ARG A 24 -11.55 -0.36 7.13
CA ARG A 24 -12.59 -1.31 6.70
C ARG A 24 -13.96 -0.64 6.82
N THR A 25 -14.71 -0.67 5.74
CA THR A 25 -16.15 -0.36 5.69
C THR A 25 -16.92 -1.65 5.40
N PRO A 26 -18.26 -1.64 5.52
CA PRO A 26 -19.07 -2.81 5.14
C PRO A 26 -18.90 -3.24 3.68
N THR A 27 -18.49 -2.32 2.80
CA THR A 27 -18.35 -2.55 1.36
C THR A 27 -16.92 -2.83 0.93
N GLY A 28 -15.93 -2.77 1.82
CA GLY A 28 -14.53 -3.07 1.49
C GLY A 28 -13.51 -2.22 2.26
N TRP A 29 -12.31 -2.08 1.70
CA TRP A 29 -11.28 -1.19 2.23
C TRP A 29 -11.40 0.20 1.61
N HIS A 30 -11.44 1.23 2.44
CA HIS A 30 -11.38 2.64 1.99
C HIS A 30 -10.07 3.27 2.44
N VAL A 31 -9.34 3.86 1.50
CA VAL A 31 -8.11 4.60 1.81
C VAL A 31 -8.46 5.93 2.46
N THR A 32 -7.95 6.15 3.67
CA THR A 32 -8.36 7.24 4.57
C THR A 32 -7.22 8.17 4.97
N THR A 33 -5.96 7.75 4.88
CA THR A 33 -4.82 8.60 5.29
C THR A 33 -3.59 8.32 4.44
N TRP A 34 -2.88 9.39 4.06
CA TRP A 34 -1.59 9.36 3.37
C TRP A 34 -0.83 10.66 3.64
N PRO A 35 0.50 10.64 3.76
CA PRO A 35 1.31 11.83 3.95
C PRO A 35 1.46 12.62 2.63
N THR A 36 1.38 13.95 2.70
CA THR A 36 1.78 14.83 1.59
C THR A 36 3.25 14.58 1.21
N PRO A 37 3.62 14.51 -0.08
CA PRO A 37 2.86 14.89 -1.27
C PRO A 37 2.06 13.77 -1.94
N LEU A 38 1.93 12.59 -1.32
CA LEU A 38 1.14 11.51 -1.92
C LEU A 38 -0.31 11.96 -2.12
N ASP A 39 -0.93 11.47 -3.19
CA ASP A 39 -2.36 11.59 -3.39
C ASP A 39 -3.06 10.28 -3.03
N ARG A 40 -4.39 10.29 -3.12
CA ARG A 40 -5.21 9.12 -2.81
C ARG A 40 -4.85 7.91 -3.69
N ASN A 41 -4.49 8.14 -4.95
CA ASN A 41 -4.20 7.07 -5.89
C ASN A 41 -2.84 6.42 -5.56
N ALA A 42 -1.84 7.23 -5.25
CA ALA A 42 -0.55 6.75 -4.77
C ALA A 42 -0.70 5.94 -3.47
N ALA A 43 -1.59 6.36 -2.58
CA ALA A 43 -1.91 5.62 -1.35
C ALA A 43 -2.61 4.27 -1.62
N ILE A 44 -3.53 4.21 -2.59
CA ILE A 44 -4.12 2.94 -3.06
C ILE A 44 -3.04 2.03 -3.61
N THR A 45 -2.19 2.55 -4.51
CA THR A 45 -1.11 1.77 -5.12
C THR A 45 -0.15 1.23 -4.07
N ALA A 46 0.20 2.03 -3.06
CA ALA A 46 1.05 1.57 -1.96
C ALA A 46 0.41 0.42 -1.15
N LEU A 47 -0.88 0.50 -0.83
CA LEU A 47 -1.57 -0.57 -0.12
C LEU A 47 -1.64 -1.85 -0.96
N SER A 48 -1.99 -1.73 -2.24
CA SER A 48 -2.06 -2.85 -3.18
C SER A 48 -0.69 -3.51 -3.38
N LEU A 49 0.37 -2.72 -3.54
CA LEU A 49 1.74 -3.23 -3.68
C LEU A 49 2.18 -3.98 -2.41
N ALA A 50 1.90 -3.41 -1.23
CA ALA A 50 2.28 -4.04 0.02
C ALA A 50 1.52 -5.37 0.25
N GLU A 51 0.24 -5.44 -0.10
CA GLU A 51 -0.55 -6.68 -0.05
C GLU A 51 0.01 -7.73 -1.01
N ARG A 52 0.37 -7.32 -2.24
CA ARG A 52 0.97 -8.20 -3.24
C ARG A 52 2.30 -8.77 -2.78
N ILE A 53 3.17 -7.95 -2.20
CA ILE A 53 4.46 -8.39 -1.63
C ILE A 53 4.26 -9.46 -0.56
N ILE A 54 3.28 -9.28 0.34
CA ILE A 54 3.02 -10.26 1.41
C ILE A 54 2.49 -11.59 0.86
N THR A 55 1.62 -11.52 -0.15
CA THR A 55 0.91 -12.70 -0.67
C THR A 55 1.70 -13.48 -1.72
N HIS A 56 2.52 -12.80 -2.51
CA HIS A 56 3.25 -13.39 -3.66
C HIS A 56 4.77 -13.23 -3.58
N GLY A 57 5.28 -12.47 -2.61
CA GLY A 57 6.71 -12.23 -2.43
C GLY A 57 7.22 -11.02 -3.20
N GLU A 58 8.46 -10.66 -2.89
CA GLU A 58 9.18 -9.51 -3.47
C GLU A 58 9.55 -9.72 -4.96
N ASP A 59 9.67 -10.99 -5.38
CA ASP A 59 10.07 -11.40 -6.74
C ASP A 59 8.86 -11.62 -7.68
N ASP A 60 7.64 -11.32 -7.23
CA ASP A 60 6.46 -11.36 -8.10
C ASP A 60 6.62 -10.37 -9.26
N PRO A 61 6.43 -10.78 -10.53
CA PRO A 61 6.62 -9.90 -11.67
C PRO A 61 5.79 -8.61 -11.61
N CYS A 62 4.59 -8.63 -11.03
CA CYS A 62 3.79 -7.42 -10.86
C CYS A 62 4.41 -6.47 -9.83
N VAL A 63 4.99 -6.99 -8.74
CA VAL A 63 5.72 -6.18 -7.73
C VAL A 63 6.93 -5.50 -8.38
N ILE A 64 7.70 -6.23 -9.19
CA ILE A 64 8.88 -5.71 -9.87
C ILE A 64 8.49 -4.59 -10.85
N GLU A 65 7.49 -4.83 -11.71
CA GLU A 65 7.07 -3.83 -12.70
C GLU A 65 6.43 -2.61 -12.05
N TRP A 66 5.58 -2.77 -11.03
CA TRP A 66 5.02 -1.63 -10.31
C TRP A 66 6.09 -0.79 -9.61
N ARG A 67 7.12 -1.42 -9.04
CA ARG A 67 8.28 -0.67 -8.50
C ARG A 67 9.01 0.12 -9.56
N ARG A 68 9.18 -0.46 -10.75
CA ARG A 68 9.81 0.21 -11.88
C ARG A 68 8.99 1.41 -12.36
N GLU A 69 7.67 1.25 -12.50
CA GLU A 69 6.77 2.33 -12.88
C GLU A 69 6.78 3.47 -11.85
N LEU A 70 6.71 3.13 -10.56
CA LEU A 70 6.74 4.11 -9.46
C LEU A 70 8.09 4.83 -9.30
N ALA A 71 9.20 4.21 -9.69
CA ALA A 71 10.53 4.83 -9.66
C ALA A 71 10.77 5.81 -10.82
N HIS A 72 9.88 5.86 -11.81
CA HIS A 72 9.98 6.70 -13.00
C HIS A 72 8.88 7.77 -13.10
N GLY A 73 8.02 7.89 -12.08
CA GLY A 73 6.95 8.89 -11.97
C GLY A 73 7.37 10.19 -11.31
#